data_AF-A0A137QBP2-F1
#
_entry.id   AF-A0A137QBP2-F1
#
_cell.length_a   1.000
_cell.length_b   1.000
_cell.length_c   1.000
_cell.angle_alpha   90.00
_cell.angle_beta   90.00
_cell.angle_gamma   90.00
#
_symmetry.space_group_name_H-M   'P 1'
#
loop_
_entity.id
_entity.type
_entity.pdbx_description
1 polymer ?
#
loop_
_entity_poly.entity_id
_entity_poly.type
_entity_poly.pdbx_seq_one_letter_code
_entity_poly.pdbx_strand_id
1 'polypeptide(L)'
;MQMFLHVTRETSIFEVTVAISLTILSEIYSTYMAKNPDGTGGPNWAPRGCFRLEYGHSPVSDFGICRGRIQGQASRVQTWTYYEPKSNTRTTILDPDLHFWLYFRTIKGEELFLDCCSFPYGMEASVDASPCLRKLSPFFRDYGSARTPAYFYSPKRPEECPNTHTLIEEKRFSVMHNKTLYGGLSWELFGGRDKQQHLIIHDFMSMVLGKPCTLEQEERVRDYRSFSALLLGQVLSGKHWKVWERPTVHLKDDLFDPRNPDREKEYMKGSHEDPECDGKLTGLMGLFGEALGVS
;
A
#
# COMPACT_ATOMS: atom_id res chain seq x y z
N MET A 1 21.58 4.35 0.37
CA MET A 1 20.40 3.91 1.13
C MET A 1 19.18 3.62 0.24
N GLN A 2 18.86 4.48 -0.76
CA GLN A 2 17.68 4.33 -1.64
C GLN A 2 17.52 2.95 -2.31
N MET A 3 18.60 2.33 -2.79
CA MET A 3 18.54 0.98 -3.41
C MET A 3 17.98 -0.10 -2.46
N PHE A 4 18.31 -0.03 -1.16
CA PHE A 4 17.77 -0.95 -0.15
C PHE A 4 16.27 -0.72 0.09
N LEU A 5 15.79 0.53 0.00
CA LEU A 5 14.36 0.87 0.09
C LEU A 5 13.58 0.42 -1.15
N HIS A 6 14.22 0.34 -2.31
CA HIS A 6 13.63 -0.26 -3.50
C HIS A 6 13.47 -1.78 -3.28
N VAL A 7 14.58 -2.49 -3.05
CA VAL A 7 14.60 -3.95 -2.88
C VAL A 7 13.69 -4.43 -1.75
N THR A 8 13.58 -3.71 -0.62
CA THR A 8 12.67 -4.10 0.48
C THR A 8 11.18 -3.91 0.17
N ARG A 9 10.82 -2.90 -0.64
CA ARG A 9 9.45 -2.73 -1.15
C ARG A 9 9.12 -3.77 -2.20
N GLU A 10 10.04 -4.01 -3.12
CA GLU A 10 9.89 -5.01 -4.19
C GLU A 10 9.70 -6.42 -3.64
N THR A 11 10.42 -6.80 -2.58
CA THR A 11 10.35 -8.13 -1.95
C THR A 11 9.13 -8.39 -1.07
N SER A 12 8.40 -7.36 -0.62
CA SER A 12 7.41 -7.48 0.47
C SER A 12 5.96 -7.29 0.01
N ILE A 13 5.64 -7.80 -1.19
CA ILE A 13 4.34 -7.60 -1.85
C ILE A 13 3.17 -8.02 -0.96
N PHE A 14 3.22 -9.25 -0.46
CA PHE A 14 2.20 -9.83 0.41
C PHE A 14 2.00 -8.99 1.68
N GLU A 15 3.11 -8.61 2.33
CA GLU A 15 3.11 -7.88 3.59
C GLU A 15 2.55 -6.46 3.42
N VAL A 16 2.91 -5.78 2.33
CA VAL A 16 2.37 -4.46 1.97
C VAL A 16 0.87 -4.57 1.69
N THR A 17 0.43 -5.50 0.82
CA THR A 17 -0.99 -5.69 0.49
C THR A 17 -1.84 -6.00 1.72
N VAL A 18 -1.38 -6.91 2.60
CA VAL A 18 -2.07 -7.22 3.85
C VAL A 18 -2.10 -5.99 4.76
N ALA A 19 -0.98 -5.31 4.99
CA ALA A 19 -0.89 -4.17 5.89
C ALA A 19 -1.83 -3.02 5.46
N ILE A 20 -1.90 -2.71 4.16
CA ILE A 20 -2.85 -1.74 3.62
C ILE A 20 -4.29 -2.18 3.90
N SER A 21 -4.65 -3.44 3.60
CA SER A 21 -6.03 -3.92 3.79
C SER A 21 -6.48 -3.87 5.25
N LEU A 22 -5.60 -4.22 6.19
CA LEU A 22 -5.86 -4.17 7.63
C LEU A 22 -5.90 -2.72 8.14
N THR A 23 -5.13 -1.80 7.53
CA THR A 23 -5.18 -0.36 7.82
C THR A 23 -6.50 0.25 7.35
N ILE A 24 -6.95 -0.05 6.13
CA ILE A 24 -8.25 0.40 5.63
C ILE A 24 -9.38 -0.14 6.52
N LEU A 25 -9.29 -1.42 6.93
CA LEU A 25 -10.29 -2.02 7.81
C LEU A 25 -10.33 -1.34 9.19
N SER A 26 -9.19 -1.06 9.83
CA SER A 26 -9.19 -0.42 11.16
C SER A 26 -9.43 1.09 11.13
N GLU A 27 -8.88 1.82 10.17
CA GLU A 27 -8.93 3.30 10.19
C GLU A 27 -10.14 3.91 9.49
N ILE A 28 -10.72 3.21 8.51
CA ILE A 28 -11.88 3.70 7.74
C ILE A 28 -13.15 2.96 8.15
N TYR A 29 -13.13 1.62 8.10
CA TYR A 29 -14.35 0.80 8.21
C TYR A 29 -14.68 0.28 9.60
N SER A 30 -13.83 0.52 10.60
CA SER A 30 -14.13 0.16 11.98
C SER A 30 -14.69 1.35 12.76
N THR A 31 -15.82 1.13 13.44
CA THR A 31 -16.46 2.13 14.29
C THR A 31 -15.94 2.01 15.72
N TYR A 32 -14.66 2.26 15.94
CA TYR A 32 -14.13 2.40 17.30
C TYR A 32 -14.43 3.78 17.87
N MET A 33 -14.75 3.82 19.16
CA MET A 33 -14.61 5.04 19.92
C MET A 33 -13.12 5.37 19.98
N ALA A 34 -12.75 6.60 19.63
CA ALA A 34 -11.40 7.09 19.83
C ALA A 34 -11.33 7.82 21.17
N LYS A 35 -10.20 7.69 21.86
CA LYS A 35 -9.88 8.59 22.97
C LYS A 35 -9.73 10.01 22.42
N ASN A 36 -10.38 11.00 23.03
CA ASN A 36 -10.36 12.37 22.52
C ASN A 36 -8.91 12.88 22.34
N PRO A 37 -8.54 13.38 21.14
CA PRO A 37 -7.16 13.78 20.85
C PRO A 37 -6.71 14.99 21.67
N ASP A 38 -7.65 15.79 22.14
CA ASP A 38 -7.41 17.04 22.90
C ASP A 38 -6.82 16.80 24.30
N GLY A 39 -6.69 15.55 24.74
CA GLY A 39 -5.99 15.19 25.99
C GLY A 39 -6.65 15.69 27.28
N THR A 40 -7.88 16.21 27.21
CA THR A 40 -8.63 16.86 28.30
C THR A 40 -9.16 15.87 29.35
N GLY A 41 -8.26 15.14 29.99
CA GLY A 41 -8.36 14.59 31.36
C GLY A 41 -9.42 13.51 31.66
N GLY A 42 -10.43 13.31 30.82
CA GLY A 42 -11.55 12.39 31.07
C GLY A 42 -11.44 11.06 30.31
N PRO A 43 -12.05 9.98 30.83
CA PRO A 43 -12.24 8.71 30.10
C PRO A 43 -13.34 8.82 29.02
N ASN A 44 -13.48 9.99 28.40
CA ASN A 44 -14.49 10.28 27.39
C ASN A 44 -14.00 9.77 26.03
N TRP A 45 -14.22 8.47 25.85
CA TRP A 45 -14.29 7.81 24.54
C TRP A 45 -15.33 8.51 23.67
N ALA A 46 -14.89 9.16 22.60
CA ALA A 46 -15.76 9.84 21.64
C ALA A 46 -15.93 8.98 20.38
N PRO A 47 -17.12 8.95 19.74
CA PRO A 47 -17.27 8.32 18.45
C PRO A 47 -16.32 8.98 17.44
N ARG A 48 -15.38 8.21 16.86
CA ARG A 48 -14.56 8.70 15.75
C ARG A 48 -15.49 8.94 14.55
N GLY A 49 -15.20 9.96 13.75
CA GLY A 49 -15.91 10.16 12.48
C GLY A 49 -15.78 8.91 11.60
N CYS A 50 -16.90 8.33 11.20
CA CYS A 50 -16.92 7.18 10.29
C CYS A 50 -16.67 7.69 8.88
N PHE A 51 -15.48 7.41 8.35
CA PHE A 51 -15.13 7.67 6.96
C PHE A 51 -15.57 6.50 6.09
N ARG A 52 -15.84 6.77 4.81
CA ARG A 52 -16.06 5.70 3.81
C ARG A 52 -15.30 6.02 2.54
N LEU A 53 -14.79 4.98 1.88
CA LEU A 53 -14.21 5.10 0.55
C LEU A 53 -15.33 5.10 -0.49
N GLU A 54 -15.24 5.97 -1.49
CA GLU A 54 -16.15 6.09 -2.63
C GLU A 54 -15.35 6.17 -3.93
N TYR A 55 -15.79 5.48 -4.97
CA TYR A 55 -15.29 5.72 -6.33
C TYR A 55 -16.25 6.64 -7.07
N GLY A 56 -15.77 7.84 -7.43
CA GLY A 56 -16.59 8.92 -7.96
C GLY A 56 -17.69 9.36 -6.98
N HIS A 57 -18.89 8.81 -7.15
CA HIS A 57 -20.06 9.02 -6.28
C HIS A 57 -20.74 7.67 -5.96
N SER A 58 -19.94 6.65 -5.69
CA SER A 58 -20.39 5.29 -5.39
C SER A 58 -19.59 4.73 -4.21
N PRO A 59 -20.17 4.66 -3.00
CA PRO A 59 -19.54 4.02 -1.85
C PRO A 59 -19.00 2.63 -2.16
N VAL A 60 -17.83 2.31 -1.64
CA VAL A 60 -17.28 0.96 -1.61
C VAL A 60 -18.09 0.11 -0.63
N SER A 61 -18.67 -0.98 -1.15
CA SER A 61 -19.49 -1.95 -0.42
C SER A 61 -18.68 -3.14 0.11
N ASP A 62 -17.59 -3.49 -0.57
CA ASP A 62 -16.66 -4.57 -0.20
C ASP A 62 -15.25 -4.22 -0.69
N PHE A 63 -14.23 -4.65 0.04
CA PHE A 63 -12.84 -4.62 -0.41
C PHE A 63 -12.06 -5.77 0.23
N GLY A 64 -10.95 -6.12 -0.40
CA GLY A 64 -10.07 -7.17 0.13
C GLY A 64 -8.87 -7.45 -0.75
N ILE A 65 -8.34 -8.66 -0.60
CA ILE A 65 -7.12 -9.11 -1.27
C ILE A 65 -7.49 -10.11 -2.36
N CYS A 66 -6.94 -9.90 -3.55
CA CYS A 66 -6.85 -10.92 -4.59
C CYS A 66 -5.46 -11.54 -4.56
N ARG A 67 -5.43 -12.85 -4.82
CA ARG A 67 -4.22 -13.63 -5.05
C ARG A 67 -4.32 -14.28 -6.42
N GLY A 68 -3.22 -14.31 -7.13
CA GLY A 68 -3.09 -15.09 -8.35
C GLY A 68 -1.77 -14.81 -9.02
N ARG A 69 -1.78 -14.57 -10.33
CA ARG A 69 -0.57 -14.46 -11.14
C ARG A 69 -0.49 -13.13 -11.87
N ILE A 70 0.72 -12.70 -12.18
CA ILE A 70 0.98 -11.52 -13.00
C ILE A 70 1.66 -11.91 -14.31
N GLN A 71 1.11 -11.45 -15.43
CA GLN A 71 1.63 -11.73 -16.76
C GLN A 71 1.86 -10.43 -17.53
N GLY A 72 3.07 -10.21 -18.04
CA GLY A 72 3.37 -9.09 -18.94
C GLY A 72 2.72 -9.29 -20.31
N GLN A 73 2.14 -8.22 -20.85
CA GLN A 73 1.38 -8.26 -22.12
C GLN A 73 2.29 -8.16 -23.35
N ALA A 74 3.13 -7.12 -23.42
CA ALA A 74 4.08 -6.92 -24.52
C ALA A 74 5.49 -7.46 -24.22
N SER A 75 5.90 -7.40 -22.96
CA SER A 75 7.20 -7.86 -22.48
C SER A 75 7.05 -9.11 -21.63
N ARG A 76 8.04 -10.01 -21.66
CA ARG A 76 8.13 -11.08 -20.66
C ARG A 76 8.31 -10.46 -19.28
N VAL A 77 7.62 -11.01 -18.29
CA VAL A 77 7.82 -10.66 -16.87
C VAL A 77 9.30 -10.83 -16.53
N GLN A 78 9.91 -9.78 -15.99
CA GLN A 78 11.29 -9.86 -15.51
C GLN A 78 11.31 -10.50 -14.12
N THR A 79 12.01 -11.62 -13.97
CA THR A 79 12.19 -12.29 -12.69
C THR A 79 13.66 -12.25 -12.29
N TRP A 80 13.96 -11.51 -11.23
CA TRP A 80 15.29 -11.44 -10.67
C TRP A 80 15.62 -12.74 -9.95
N THR A 81 16.72 -13.40 -10.34
CA THR A 81 17.19 -14.65 -9.71
C THR A 81 18.64 -14.47 -9.28
N TYR A 82 18.88 -14.46 -7.97
CA TYR A 82 20.24 -14.52 -7.44
C TYR A 82 20.77 -15.95 -7.48
N TYR A 83 22.04 -16.11 -7.81
CA TYR A 83 22.77 -17.37 -7.75
C TYR A 83 23.90 -17.23 -6.73
N GLU A 84 23.93 -18.10 -5.71
CA GLU A 84 25.04 -18.17 -4.76
C GLU A 84 25.99 -19.31 -5.17
N PRO A 85 27.20 -19.04 -5.68
CA PRO A 85 28.09 -20.09 -6.19
C PRO A 85 28.61 -21.05 -5.11
N LYS A 86 28.66 -20.61 -3.84
CA LYS A 86 29.19 -21.42 -2.72
C LYS A 86 28.24 -22.55 -2.32
N SER A 87 26.94 -22.28 -2.29
CA SER A 87 25.90 -23.25 -1.95
C SER A 87 25.26 -23.89 -3.19
N ASN A 88 25.58 -23.39 -4.39
CA ASN A 88 24.94 -23.74 -5.66
C ASN A 88 23.40 -23.52 -5.62
N THR A 89 22.94 -22.56 -4.83
CA THR A 89 21.51 -22.22 -4.71
C THR A 89 21.11 -21.10 -5.67
N ARG A 90 19.84 -21.13 -6.09
CA ARG A 90 19.21 -20.06 -6.85
C ARG A 90 17.97 -19.58 -6.09
N THR A 91 17.90 -18.27 -5.87
CA THR A 91 16.79 -17.63 -5.17
C THR A 91 16.18 -16.59 -6.10
N THR A 92 14.99 -16.92 -6.64
CA THR A 92 14.16 -15.94 -7.34
C THR A 92 13.53 -15.01 -6.30
N ILE A 93 13.68 -13.69 -6.48
CA ILE A 93 13.20 -12.70 -5.50
C ILE A 93 11.67 -12.76 -5.38
N LEU A 94 10.99 -12.95 -6.51
CA LEU A 94 9.53 -12.94 -6.62
C LEU A 94 9.05 -14.00 -7.59
N ASP A 95 7.94 -14.61 -7.25
CA ASP A 95 7.26 -15.60 -8.05
C ASP A 95 6.07 -14.94 -8.78
N PRO A 96 6.09 -14.81 -10.12
CA PRO A 96 5.00 -14.20 -10.86
C PRO A 96 3.72 -15.05 -10.81
N ASP A 97 3.79 -16.33 -10.41
CA ASP A 97 2.63 -17.18 -10.15
C ASP A 97 2.06 -16.99 -8.72
N LEU A 98 2.67 -16.11 -7.90
CA LEU A 98 2.21 -15.76 -6.55
C LEU A 98 2.25 -14.24 -6.30
N HIS A 99 1.37 -13.52 -6.99
CA HIS A 99 1.17 -12.07 -6.85
C HIS A 99 -0.07 -11.73 -6.02
N PHE A 100 -0.06 -10.55 -5.38
CA PHE A 100 -1.13 -10.06 -4.52
C PHE A 100 -1.47 -8.60 -4.86
N TRP A 101 -2.76 -8.29 -4.91
CA TRP A 101 -3.27 -6.94 -5.14
C TRP A 101 -4.58 -6.74 -4.36
N LEU A 102 -5.02 -5.50 -4.23
CA LEU A 102 -6.29 -5.18 -3.59
C LEU A 102 -7.40 -5.11 -4.63
N TYR A 103 -8.61 -5.50 -4.24
CA TYR A 103 -9.83 -5.20 -4.98
C TYR A 103 -10.77 -4.34 -4.14
N PHE A 104 -11.55 -3.51 -4.81
CA PHE A 104 -12.65 -2.73 -4.26
C PHE A 104 -13.88 -2.95 -5.13
N ARG A 105 -15.05 -3.08 -4.50
CA ARG A 105 -16.34 -3.18 -5.18
C ARG A 105 -17.26 -2.07 -4.67
N THR A 106 -17.84 -1.28 -5.56
CA THR A 106 -18.80 -0.24 -5.21
C THR A 106 -20.23 -0.79 -5.08
N ILE A 107 -21.12 -0.04 -4.41
CA ILE A 107 -22.56 -0.38 -4.32
C ILE A 107 -23.24 -0.49 -5.71
N LYS A 108 -22.64 0.08 -6.77
CA LYS A 108 -23.10 -0.04 -8.17
C LYS A 108 -22.52 -1.26 -8.90
N GLY A 109 -21.77 -2.12 -8.21
CA GLY A 109 -21.10 -3.28 -8.80
C GLY A 109 -19.93 -2.89 -9.71
N GLU A 110 -19.30 -1.73 -9.50
CA GLU A 110 -18.06 -1.39 -10.18
C GLU A 110 -16.90 -2.03 -9.42
N GLU A 111 -16.01 -2.72 -10.14
CA GLU A 111 -14.80 -3.31 -9.57
C GLU A 111 -13.57 -2.49 -9.97
N LEU A 112 -12.67 -2.34 -9.01
CA LEU A 112 -11.42 -1.62 -9.12
C LEU A 112 -10.33 -2.47 -8.48
N PHE A 113 -9.15 -2.44 -9.06
CA PHE A 113 -7.99 -3.13 -8.52
C PHE A 113 -6.88 -2.12 -8.22
N LEU A 114 -6.18 -2.33 -7.11
CA LEU A 114 -4.98 -1.57 -6.73
C LEU A 114 -3.81 -2.54 -6.61
N ASP A 115 -2.89 -2.46 -7.56
CA ASP A 115 -1.58 -3.12 -7.47
C ASP A 115 -0.56 -2.11 -6.92
N CYS A 116 0.19 -2.50 -5.88
CA CYS A 116 1.21 -1.67 -5.24
C CYS A 116 2.65 -2.15 -5.51
N CYS A 117 2.83 -3.23 -6.29
CA CYS A 117 4.10 -3.94 -6.40
C CYS A 117 4.31 -4.60 -7.78
N SER A 118 3.83 -3.98 -8.86
CA SER A 118 4.05 -4.44 -10.23
C SER A 118 5.47 -4.14 -10.75
N PHE A 119 6.13 -3.10 -10.23
CA PHE A 119 7.47 -2.65 -10.65
C PHE A 119 8.56 -3.73 -10.78
N PRO A 120 8.74 -4.66 -9.81
CA PRO A 120 9.80 -5.68 -9.87
C PRO A 120 9.75 -6.55 -11.13
N TYR A 121 8.55 -6.70 -11.69
CA TYR A 121 8.24 -7.51 -12.86
C TYR A 121 8.55 -6.80 -14.19
N GLY A 122 9.16 -5.61 -14.14
CA GLY A 122 9.49 -4.76 -15.29
C GLY A 122 8.40 -3.73 -15.63
N MET A 123 7.50 -3.44 -14.70
CA MET A 123 6.34 -2.56 -14.93
C MET A 123 6.65 -1.18 -14.37
N GLU A 124 7.49 -0.48 -15.13
CA GLU A 124 8.11 0.79 -14.78
C GLU A 124 7.16 1.97 -14.99
N ALA A 125 6.14 2.04 -14.15
CA ALA A 125 5.41 3.26 -13.91
C ALA A 125 5.20 3.46 -12.41
N SER A 126 4.98 4.70 -12.02
CA SER A 126 4.87 5.10 -10.62
C SER A 126 4.00 6.32 -10.49
N VAL A 127 3.38 6.48 -9.33
CA VAL A 127 2.57 7.65 -9.02
C VAL A 127 3.35 8.53 -8.04
N ASP A 128 3.47 9.80 -8.39
CA ASP A 128 4.14 10.83 -7.60
C ASP A 128 3.16 11.44 -6.59
N ALA A 129 3.32 11.02 -5.33
CA ALA A 129 2.57 11.51 -4.19
C ALA A 129 3.19 12.75 -3.54
N SER A 130 4.23 13.38 -4.12
CA SER A 130 4.87 14.59 -3.56
C SER A 130 3.86 15.71 -3.25
N PRO A 131 2.84 15.99 -4.07
CA PRO A 131 1.80 16.97 -3.73
C PRO A 131 1.03 16.60 -2.46
N CYS A 132 0.78 15.32 -2.24
CA CYS A 132 0.08 14.82 -1.05
C CYS A 132 0.96 14.89 0.21
N LEU A 133 2.21 14.42 0.11
CA LEU A 133 3.15 14.35 1.24
C LEU A 133 3.57 15.74 1.75
N ARG A 134 3.77 16.73 0.86
CA ARG A 134 4.10 18.12 1.24
C ARG A 134 3.07 18.78 2.17
N LYS A 135 1.83 18.28 2.22
CA LYS A 135 0.79 18.79 3.15
C LYS A 135 0.85 18.17 4.55
N LEU A 136 1.60 17.07 4.73
CA LEU A 136 1.75 16.36 6.00
C LEU A 136 2.83 17.00 6.89
N SER A 137 3.03 16.46 8.10
CA SER A 137 4.10 16.88 9.00
C SER A 137 5.46 16.46 8.45
N PRO A 138 6.58 17.13 8.80
CA PRO A 138 7.93 16.75 8.34
C PRO A 138 8.23 15.26 8.54
N PHE A 139 7.80 14.69 9.67
CA PHE A 139 7.90 13.26 9.98
C PHE A 139 7.38 12.32 8.87
N PHE A 140 6.41 12.71 8.05
CA PHE A 140 5.94 11.89 6.91
C PHE A 140 6.48 12.34 5.54
N ARG A 141 7.15 13.49 5.46
CA ARG A 141 7.77 13.96 4.21
C ARG A 141 9.07 13.21 3.94
N ASP A 142 9.88 13.05 4.97
CA ASP A 142 11.27 12.58 4.85
C ASP A 142 11.36 11.03 4.82
N TYR A 143 10.25 10.36 5.12
CA TYR A 143 10.19 8.92 5.40
C TYR A 143 10.06 8.02 4.17
N GLY A 144 10.17 8.54 2.93
CA GLY A 144 10.32 7.66 1.77
C GLY A 144 10.23 8.32 0.41
N SER A 145 10.44 7.50 -0.63
CA SER A 145 10.18 7.91 -2.01
C SER A 145 8.71 8.29 -2.17
N ALA A 146 8.48 9.55 -2.53
CA ALA A 146 7.17 10.08 -2.91
C ALA A 146 6.62 9.43 -4.18
N ARG A 147 7.49 8.89 -5.03
CA ARG A 147 7.10 8.00 -6.14
C ARG A 147 6.97 6.57 -5.64
N THR A 148 5.82 5.95 -5.91
CA THR A 148 5.55 4.55 -5.55
C THR A 148 4.83 3.84 -6.69
N PRO A 149 5.10 2.55 -6.96
CA PRO A 149 4.45 1.81 -8.03
C PRO A 149 3.05 1.35 -7.61
N ALA A 150 2.11 2.30 -7.53
CA ALA A 150 0.73 2.06 -7.12
C ALA A 150 -0.24 2.42 -8.24
N TYR A 151 -1.05 1.46 -8.68
CA TYR A 151 -1.86 1.56 -9.88
C TYR A 151 -3.31 1.19 -9.60
N PHE A 152 -4.22 2.11 -9.87
CA PHE A 152 -5.64 1.81 -9.95
C PHE A 152 -6.00 1.38 -11.37
N TYR A 153 -6.59 0.19 -11.50
CA TYR A 153 -7.09 -0.37 -12.76
C TYR A 153 -8.59 -0.65 -12.65
N SER A 154 -9.35 -0.29 -13.69
CA SER A 154 -10.75 -0.67 -13.85
C SER A 154 -10.94 -1.54 -15.09
N PRO A 155 -11.49 -2.76 -14.99
CA PRO A 155 -11.76 -3.61 -16.15
C PRO A 155 -12.71 -2.99 -17.19
N LYS A 156 -13.47 -1.96 -16.80
CA LYS A 156 -14.39 -1.24 -17.69
C LYS A 156 -13.70 -0.19 -18.55
N ARG A 157 -12.42 0.12 -18.28
CA ARG A 157 -11.63 1.17 -18.95
C ARG A 157 -10.18 0.72 -19.19
N PRO A 158 -9.96 -0.36 -19.98
CA PRO A 158 -8.62 -0.85 -20.30
C PRO A 158 -7.75 0.17 -21.03
N GLU A 159 -8.32 1.25 -21.57
CA GLU A 159 -7.63 2.39 -22.18
C GLU A 159 -7.02 3.39 -21.17
N GLU A 160 -7.53 3.45 -19.93
CA GLU A 160 -7.01 4.37 -18.89
C GLU A 160 -5.73 3.84 -18.23
N CYS A 161 -5.45 2.54 -18.35
CA CYS A 161 -4.22 1.93 -17.86
C CYS A 161 -3.36 1.48 -19.05
N PRO A 162 -2.10 1.97 -19.21
CA PRO A 162 -1.22 1.40 -20.20
C PRO A 162 -1.01 -0.09 -19.87
N ASN A 163 -1.49 -0.96 -20.76
CA ASN A 163 -1.59 -2.42 -20.57
C ASN A 163 -0.20 -3.08 -20.60
N THR A 164 0.63 -2.80 -19.60
CA THR A 164 1.93 -3.44 -19.39
C THR A 164 1.76 -4.90 -18.97
N HIS A 165 0.66 -5.22 -18.29
CA HIS A 165 0.42 -6.52 -17.67
C HIS A 165 -1.05 -6.89 -17.54
N THR A 166 -1.29 -8.10 -17.04
CA THR A 166 -2.58 -8.65 -16.70
C THR A 166 -2.48 -9.41 -15.38
N LEU A 167 -3.45 -9.17 -14.51
CA LEU A 167 -3.62 -9.83 -13.23
C LEU A 167 -4.61 -10.99 -13.44
N ILE A 168 -4.16 -12.22 -13.19
CA ILE A 168 -4.96 -13.43 -13.33
C ILE A 168 -5.37 -13.87 -11.93
N GLU A 169 -6.61 -13.55 -11.54
CA GLU A 169 -7.15 -13.89 -10.22
C GLU A 169 -7.37 -15.40 -10.08
N GLU A 170 -6.84 -16.00 -9.01
CA GLU A 170 -7.09 -17.39 -8.63
C GLU A 170 -7.95 -17.51 -7.37
N LYS A 171 -7.76 -16.60 -6.42
CA LYS A 171 -8.48 -16.55 -5.14
C LYS A 171 -8.73 -15.11 -4.71
N ARG A 172 -9.86 -14.89 -4.04
CA ARG A 172 -10.28 -13.60 -3.50
C ARG A 172 -10.69 -13.75 -2.06
N PHE A 173 -10.28 -12.79 -1.23
CA PHE A 173 -10.53 -12.75 0.20
C PHE A 173 -11.12 -11.39 0.57
N SER A 174 -12.43 -11.33 0.87
CA SER A 174 -13.02 -10.11 1.43
C SER A 174 -12.43 -9.84 2.81
N VAL A 175 -11.91 -8.63 2.98
CA VAL A 175 -11.40 -8.12 4.25
C VAL A 175 -12.54 -7.43 4.98
N MET A 176 -13.33 -6.61 4.26
CA MET A 176 -14.46 -5.86 4.81
C MET A 176 -15.57 -6.74 5.41
N HIS A 177 -15.82 -7.93 4.87
CA HIS A 177 -16.85 -8.84 5.39
C HIS A 177 -16.31 -9.94 6.31
N ASN A 178 -14.99 -9.97 6.57
CA ASN A 178 -14.40 -10.94 7.47
C ASN A 178 -14.60 -10.53 8.94
N LYS A 179 -15.67 -11.04 9.55
CA LYS A 179 -16.05 -10.77 10.94
C LYS A 179 -14.98 -11.12 11.98
N THR A 180 -14.08 -12.09 11.71
CA THR A 180 -13.03 -12.43 12.69
C THR A 180 -11.96 -11.35 12.76
N LEU A 181 -11.60 -10.73 11.63
CA LEU A 181 -10.59 -9.66 11.57
C LEU A 181 -10.97 -8.44 12.43
N TYR A 182 -12.26 -8.11 12.56
CA TYR A 182 -12.69 -7.04 13.48
C TYR A 182 -12.26 -7.33 14.93
N GLY A 183 -12.36 -8.59 15.38
CA GLY A 183 -11.85 -9.00 16.69
C GLY A 183 -10.32 -8.87 16.79
N GLY A 184 -9.59 -9.27 15.74
CA GLY A 184 -8.13 -9.16 15.66
C GLY A 184 -7.60 -7.72 15.59
N LEU A 185 -8.40 -6.78 15.09
CA LEU A 185 -8.06 -5.36 14.92
C LEU A 185 -8.66 -4.43 15.99
N SER A 186 -9.19 -4.99 17.08
CA SER A 186 -9.92 -4.25 18.12
C SER A 186 -9.06 -3.41 19.08
N TRP A 187 -7.76 -3.28 18.84
CA TRP A 187 -6.83 -2.59 19.73
C TRP A 187 -6.04 -1.46 19.07
N GLU A 188 -5.73 -0.42 19.85
CA GLU A 188 -4.95 0.74 19.45
C GLU A 188 -3.52 0.39 19.00
N LEU A 189 -2.93 1.23 18.15
CA LEU A 189 -1.64 1.01 17.49
C LEU A 189 -0.44 0.81 18.44
N PHE A 190 -0.59 1.16 19.72
CA PHE A 190 0.49 1.23 20.71
C PHE A 190 0.35 0.24 21.87
N GLY A 191 -0.70 -0.59 21.89
CA GLY A 191 -0.85 -1.64 22.91
C GLY A 191 -0.31 -2.99 22.45
N GLY A 192 0.09 -3.83 23.41
CA GLY A 192 0.40 -5.23 23.13
C GLY A 192 -0.86 -5.97 22.70
N ARG A 193 -0.82 -6.64 21.54
CA ARG A 193 -1.90 -7.55 21.10
C ARG A 193 -2.03 -8.70 22.09
N ASP A 194 -3.26 -9.11 22.37
CA ASP A 194 -3.48 -10.37 23.06
C ASP A 194 -3.17 -11.57 22.14
N LYS A 195 -3.07 -12.77 22.73
CA LYS A 195 -2.74 -14.00 22.00
C LYS A 195 -3.80 -14.37 20.95
N GLN A 196 -5.08 -14.06 21.19
CA GLN A 196 -6.17 -14.36 20.28
C GLN A 196 -6.17 -13.39 19.08
N GLN A 197 -5.90 -12.10 19.30
CA GLN A 197 -5.73 -11.12 18.23
C GLN A 197 -4.57 -11.46 17.30
N HIS A 198 -3.44 -11.89 17.87
CA HIS A 198 -2.31 -12.39 17.09
C HIS A 198 -2.69 -13.61 16.24
N LEU A 199 -3.34 -14.62 16.82
CA LEU A 199 -3.81 -15.80 16.09
C LEU A 199 -4.79 -15.47 14.96
N ILE A 200 -5.76 -14.56 15.18
CA ILE A 200 -6.71 -14.13 14.14
C ILE A 200 -5.98 -13.53 12.92
N ILE A 201 -4.95 -12.71 13.16
CA ILE A 201 -4.16 -12.10 12.08
C ILE A 201 -3.25 -13.14 11.42
N HIS A 202 -2.61 -14.01 12.21
CA HIS A 202 -1.78 -15.12 11.72
C HIS A 202 -2.56 -16.07 10.79
N ASP A 203 -3.77 -16.48 11.21
CA ASP A 203 -4.64 -17.39 10.47
C ASP A 203 -5.13 -16.74 9.17
N PHE A 204 -5.51 -15.45 9.22
CA PHE A 204 -5.88 -14.70 8.02
C PHE A 204 -4.71 -14.58 7.04
N MET A 205 -3.52 -14.22 7.53
CA MET A 205 -2.31 -14.11 6.70
C MET A 205 -1.95 -15.46 6.07
N SER A 206 -1.95 -16.53 6.85
CA SER A 206 -1.70 -17.89 6.38
C SER A 206 -2.73 -18.38 5.35
N MET A 207 -4.01 -18.00 5.52
CA MET A 207 -5.08 -18.30 4.57
C MET A 207 -4.87 -17.58 3.22
N VAL A 208 -4.55 -16.29 3.23
CA VAL A 208 -4.30 -15.49 2.01
C VAL A 208 -3.07 -16.01 1.28
N LEU A 209 -1.97 -16.22 2.01
CA LEU A 209 -0.72 -16.78 1.49
C LEU A 209 -0.88 -18.25 1.03
N GLY A 210 -1.84 -18.97 1.59
CA GLY A 210 -2.14 -20.39 1.32
C GLY A 210 -1.08 -21.36 1.84
N LYS A 211 -0.26 -20.92 2.79
CA LYS A 211 0.75 -21.67 3.55
C LYS A 211 0.94 -20.97 4.91
N PRO A 212 1.47 -21.64 5.95
CA PRO A 212 1.76 -21.00 7.22
C PRO A 212 2.61 -19.75 7.03
N CYS A 213 2.19 -18.65 7.64
CA CYS A 213 2.93 -17.39 7.65
C CYS A 213 4.15 -17.49 8.56
N THR A 214 5.28 -16.89 8.19
CA THR A 214 6.44 -16.80 9.10
C THR A 214 6.30 -15.61 10.04
N LEU A 215 6.94 -15.69 11.21
CA LEU A 215 6.97 -14.60 12.19
C LEU A 215 7.49 -13.29 11.56
N GLU A 216 8.54 -13.37 10.72
CA GLU A 216 9.11 -12.20 10.05
C GLU A 216 8.10 -11.47 9.16
N GLN A 217 7.24 -12.21 8.45
CA GLN A 217 6.18 -11.62 7.63
C GLN A 217 5.12 -10.93 8.49
N GLU A 218 4.77 -11.50 9.65
CA GLU A 218 3.86 -10.89 10.62
C GLU A 218 4.41 -9.61 11.24
N GLU A 219 5.72 -9.58 11.54
CA GLU A 219 6.41 -8.40 12.03
C GLU A 219 6.44 -7.29 10.97
N ARG A 220 6.76 -7.61 9.71
CA ARG A 220 6.67 -6.65 8.59
C ARG A 220 5.24 -6.11 8.43
N VAL A 221 4.22 -6.97 8.45
CA VAL A 221 2.80 -6.52 8.38
C VAL A 221 2.42 -5.63 9.56
N ARG A 222 2.86 -5.98 10.78
CA ARG A 222 2.66 -5.16 11.99
C ARG A 222 3.27 -3.76 11.78
N ASP A 223 4.52 -3.70 11.34
CA ASP A 223 5.28 -2.46 11.26
C ASP A 223 4.76 -1.56 10.12
N TYR A 224 4.47 -2.14 8.95
CA TYR A 224 3.83 -1.44 7.83
C TYR A 224 2.42 -0.94 8.17
N ARG A 225 1.60 -1.74 8.86
CA ARG A 225 0.26 -1.32 9.31
C ARG A 225 0.37 -0.17 10.31
N SER A 226 1.26 -0.28 11.29
CA SER A 226 1.44 0.76 12.31
C SER A 226 1.84 2.10 11.68
N PHE A 227 2.79 2.09 10.72
CA PHE A 227 3.16 3.30 9.99
C PHE A 227 1.99 3.87 9.17
N SER A 228 1.32 3.02 8.37
CA SER A 228 0.23 3.42 7.49
C SER A 228 -0.97 3.98 8.26
N ALA A 229 -1.26 3.46 9.46
CA ALA A 229 -2.33 3.93 10.31
C ALA A 229 -2.00 5.28 10.98
N LEU A 230 -0.74 5.54 11.36
CA LEU A 230 -0.32 6.85 11.89
C LEU A 230 -0.41 7.93 10.80
N LEU A 231 0.07 7.63 9.60
CA LEU A 231 -0.07 8.47 8.42
C LEU A 231 -1.55 8.79 8.14
N LEU A 232 -2.38 7.75 8.03
CA LEU A 232 -3.80 7.90 7.71
C LEU A 232 -4.55 8.65 8.82
N GLY A 233 -4.16 8.45 10.09
CA GLY A 233 -4.58 9.27 11.22
C GLY A 233 -4.33 10.76 11.01
N GLN A 234 -3.13 11.15 10.53
CA GLN A 234 -2.86 12.54 10.18
C GLN A 234 -3.69 13.01 8.97
N VAL A 235 -3.77 12.22 7.89
CA VAL A 235 -4.54 12.55 6.67
C VAL A 235 -6.00 12.87 6.99
N LEU A 236 -6.64 12.02 7.81
CA LEU A 236 -8.04 12.13 8.19
C LEU A 236 -8.27 13.30 9.16
N SER A 237 -7.44 13.42 10.20
CA SER A 237 -7.59 14.45 11.24
C SER A 237 -7.30 15.86 10.70
N GLY A 238 -6.25 16.00 9.90
CA GLY A 238 -5.91 17.24 9.20
C GLY A 238 -6.77 17.53 7.97
N LYS A 239 -7.68 16.61 7.60
CA LYS A 239 -8.54 16.67 6.40
C LYS A 239 -7.76 16.95 5.10
N HIS A 240 -6.49 16.53 5.06
CA HIS A 240 -5.55 16.86 3.98
C HIS A 240 -6.03 16.35 2.62
N TRP A 241 -6.78 15.24 2.61
CA TRP A 241 -7.42 14.66 1.43
C TRP A 241 -8.36 15.62 0.69
N LYS A 242 -8.96 16.63 1.36
CA LYS A 242 -9.85 17.61 0.74
C LYS A 242 -9.16 18.60 -0.20
N VAL A 243 -7.83 18.70 -0.10
CA VAL A 243 -7.00 19.67 -0.82
C VAL A 243 -5.82 19.01 -1.53
N TRP A 244 -5.90 17.70 -1.74
CA TRP A 244 -4.90 16.97 -2.53
C TRP A 244 -5.12 17.24 -4.01
N GLU A 245 -4.03 17.62 -4.67
CA GLU A 245 -3.94 17.70 -6.13
C GLU A 245 -3.95 16.28 -6.73
N ARG A 246 -4.36 16.17 -7.99
CA ARG A 246 -4.25 14.94 -8.78
C ARG A 246 -2.81 14.41 -8.73
N PRO A 247 -2.56 13.19 -8.22
CA PRO A 247 -1.23 12.58 -8.27
C PRO A 247 -0.78 12.38 -9.72
N THR A 248 0.49 12.68 -10.02
CA THR A 248 1.03 12.51 -11.37
C THR A 248 1.42 11.05 -11.59
N VAL A 249 0.92 10.43 -12.67
CA VAL A 249 1.41 9.13 -13.14
C VAL A 249 2.64 9.38 -14.03
N HIS A 250 3.75 8.72 -13.73
CA HIS A 250 4.94 8.69 -14.58
C HIS A 250 5.07 7.32 -15.23
N LEU A 251 5.24 7.29 -16.56
CA LEU A 251 5.57 6.08 -17.32
C LEU A 251 7.07 6.01 -17.61
N LYS A 252 7.60 4.82 -17.83
CA LYS A 252 9.01 4.56 -18.20
C LYS A 252 9.54 5.52 -19.26
N ASP A 253 8.75 5.71 -20.31
CA ASP A 253 9.13 6.50 -21.48
C ASP A 253 9.24 8.01 -21.18
N ASP A 254 8.60 8.49 -20.08
CA ASP A 254 8.77 9.86 -19.58
C ASP A 254 10.03 10.04 -18.71
N LEU A 255 10.50 8.96 -18.08
CA LEU A 255 11.68 8.95 -17.20
C LEU A 255 12.98 8.98 -17.99
N PHE A 256 13.01 8.30 -19.14
CA PHE A 256 14.15 8.23 -20.05
C PHE A 256 13.81 8.83 -21.42
N ASP A 257 13.47 10.13 -21.48
CA ASP A 257 13.47 10.83 -22.77
C ASP A 257 14.92 11.19 -23.16
N PRO A 258 15.53 10.52 -24.16
CA PRO A 258 16.92 10.80 -24.56
C PRO A 258 17.11 12.21 -25.14
N ARG A 259 16.03 12.93 -25.43
CA ARG A 259 16.06 14.34 -25.88
C ARG A 259 16.16 15.32 -24.71
N ASN A 260 15.97 14.87 -23.47
CA ASN A 260 16.13 15.68 -22.26
C ASN A 260 16.94 14.92 -21.18
N PRO A 261 18.26 14.78 -21.33
CA PRO A 261 19.11 14.09 -20.35
C PRO A 261 19.22 14.81 -19.00
N ASP A 262 18.73 16.04 -18.88
CA ASP A 262 18.65 16.74 -17.59
C ASP A 262 17.41 16.32 -16.77
N ARG A 263 16.36 15.74 -17.38
CA ARG A 263 15.24 15.12 -16.65
C ARG A 263 15.68 13.96 -15.76
N GLU A 264 16.63 13.14 -16.19
CA GLU A 264 17.19 12.06 -15.36
C GLU A 264 17.92 12.65 -14.14
N LYS A 265 18.62 13.78 -14.32
CA LYS A 265 19.24 14.51 -13.22
C LYS A 265 18.21 15.15 -12.30
N GLU A 266 17.11 15.69 -12.81
CA GLU A 266 15.99 16.19 -11.97
C GLU A 266 15.30 15.05 -11.20
N TYR A 267 15.10 13.90 -11.85
CA TYR A 267 14.56 12.67 -11.25
C TYR A 267 15.41 12.23 -10.05
N MET A 268 16.73 12.28 -10.17
CA MET A 268 17.66 11.98 -9.06
C MET A 268 17.78 13.12 -8.05
N LYS A 269 17.76 14.40 -8.48
CA LYS A 269 17.89 15.59 -7.62
C LYS A 269 16.73 15.78 -6.66
N GLY A 270 15.50 15.39 -7.04
CA GLY A 270 14.32 15.44 -6.16
C GLY A 270 14.42 14.56 -4.90
N SER A 271 15.58 13.92 -4.67
CA SER A 271 15.89 13.10 -3.50
C SER A 271 17.12 13.55 -2.72
N HIS A 272 17.71 14.72 -3.05
CA HIS A 272 19.09 15.06 -2.65
C HIS A 272 19.30 16.43 -1.97
N GLU A 273 18.26 17.26 -1.83
CA GLU A 273 18.33 18.59 -1.22
C GLU A 273 17.64 18.65 0.16
N ASP A 274 18.16 17.89 1.13
CA ASP A 274 18.03 18.22 2.56
C ASP A 274 19.26 17.69 3.34
N PRO A 275 20.24 18.55 3.69
CA PRO A 275 21.55 18.13 4.18
C PRO A 275 21.63 17.99 5.71
N GLU A 276 20.57 17.53 6.40
CA GLU A 276 20.61 17.41 7.86
C GLU A 276 19.64 16.35 8.43
N CYS A 277 19.92 15.05 8.23
CA CYS A 277 19.25 13.97 8.96
C CYS A 277 20.13 12.74 9.20
N ASP A 278 20.72 12.68 10.40
CA ASP A 278 21.55 11.56 10.84
C ASP A 278 20.70 10.51 11.60
N GLY A 279 20.48 9.35 10.97
CA GLY A 279 20.06 8.08 11.59
C GLY A 279 18.70 7.96 12.31
N LYS A 280 17.68 7.41 11.63
CA LYS A 280 16.73 6.36 12.13
C LYS A 280 15.78 5.82 11.03
N LEU A 281 15.05 4.74 11.35
CA LEU A 281 14.34 3.84 10.41
C LEU A 281 13.05 4.41 9.78
N THR A 282 12.64 3.90 8.60
CA THR A 282 11.54 4.35 7.71
C THR A 282 10.70 3.17 7.17
N GLY A 283 9.52 3.29 6.53
CA GLY A 283 8.63 4.43 6.23
C GLY A 283 7.72 4.20 4.98
N LEU A 284 6.42 4.53 5.04
CA LEU A 284 5.41 4.08 4.04
C LEU A 284 4.21 5.01 3.77
N MET A 285 3.87 5.14 2.48
CA MET A 285 2.65 5.67 1.88
C MET A 285 2.43 7.20 1.80
N GLY A 286 2.04 7.60 0.60
CA GLY A 286 0.97 8.56 0.36
C GLY A 286 0.31 8.11 -0.94
N LEU A 287 -0.98 7.77 -0.93
CA LEU A 287 -1.85 7.59 -2.12
C LEU A 287 -3.23 7.04 -1.72
N PHE A 288 -4.19 7.95 -1.53
CA PHE A 288 -5.62 7.64 -1.54
C PHE A 288 -6.42 8.69 -2.33
N GLY A 289 -5.76 9.62 -3.03
CA GLY A 289 -6.37 10.91 -3.40
C GLY A 289 -7.35 10.93 -4.57
N GLU A 290 -7.32 9.97 -5.50
CA GLU A 290 -8.08 10.14 -6.77
C GLU A 290 -9.03 8.99 -7.15
N ALA A 291 -8.70 7.73 -6.87
CA ALA A 291 -9.64 6.63 -7.13
C ALA A 291 -10.68 6.49 -6.01
N LEU A 292 -10.27 6.68 -4.75
CA LEU A 292 -11.10 6.46 -3.58
C LEU A 292 -11.26 7.76 -2.80
N GLY A 293 -12.22 8.58 -3.24
CA GLY A 293 -12.67 9.72 -2.47
C GLY A 293 -13.11 9.27 -1.08
N VAL A 294 -12.84 10.09 -0.08
CA VAL A 294 -13.32 9.84 1.28
C VAL A 294 -14.54 10.73 1.49
N SER A 295 -15.69 10.15 1.86
CA SER A 295 -16.88 10.91 2.27
C SER A 295 -16.85 11.21 3.78
#